data_AF-A0A7X7IFM4-F1
#
_entry.id   AF-A0A7X7IFM4-F1
#
_cell.length_a   1.000
_cell.length_b   1.000
_cell.length_c   1.000
_cell.angle_alpha   90.00
_cell.angle_beta   90.00
_cell.angle_gamma   90.00
#
_symmetry.space_group_name_H-M   'P 1'
#
loop_
_entity.id
_entity.type
_entity.pdbx_description
1 polymer ?
#
loop_
_entity_poly.entity_id
_entity_poly.type
_entity_poly.pdbx_seq_one_letter_code
_entity_poly.pdbx_strand_id
1 'polypeptide(L)'
;SDGLTDDEVAECTQVVTIPTSDQFPSLNLSQAVQIITYTLFDTIKTYPVEANPVTQARCEKAALASCEALDGIGYFKLAQEQLWTFRFLRDVFVRAGLTESEIQKMEKVFVKMSRIKAFKESEDDV
;
A
#
# COMPACT_ATOMS: atom_id res chain seq x y z
N SER A 1 -31.59 23.24 -16.02
CA SER A 1 -31.27 21.86 -15.64
C SER A 1 -31.37 21.85 -14.16
N ASP A 2 -32.58 21.69 -13.67
CA ASP A 2 -32.91 22.10 -12.33
C ASP A 2 -32.85 20.84 -11.48
N GLY A 3 -32.08 20.89 -10.40
CA GLY A 3 -31.97 19.81 -9.44
C GLY A 3 -33.29 19.64 -8.68
N LEU A 4 -33.22 19.08 -7.48
CA LEU A 4 -34.36 19.07 -6.58
C LEU A 4 -34.66 20.48 -6.07
N THR A 5 -35.95 20.77 -5.92
CA THR A 5 -36.46 21.95 -5.22
C THR A 5 -36.28 21.83 -3.71
N ASP A 6 -36.35 22.94 -2.98
CA ASP A 6 -36.23 22.93 -1.51
C ASP A 6 -37.29 22.05 -0.84
N ASP A 7 -38.52 22.04 -1.37
CA ASP A 7 -39.61 21.20 -0.88
C ASP A 7 -39.31 19.70 -1.10
N GLU A 8 -38.78 19.32 -2.26
CA GLU A 8 -38.37 17.93 -2.55
C GLU A 8 -37.18 17.49 -1.69
N VAL A 9 -36.25 18.39 -1.39
CA VAL A 9 -35.14 18.13 -0.46
C VAL A 9 -35.65 17.94 0.97
N ALA A 10 -36.68 18.70 1.39
CA ALA A 10 -37.26 18.60 2.73
C ALA A 10 -37.93 17.23 3.01
N GLU A 11 -38.41 16.55 1.98
CA GLU A 11 -38.97 15.19 2.08
C GLU A 11 -37.88 14.11 2.20
N CYS A 12 -36.60 14.43 1.94
CA CYS A 12 -35.51 13.47 2.00
C CYS A 12 -34.99 13.27 3.43
N THR A 13 -34.92 12.02 3.90
CA THR A 13 -34.33 11.71 5.23
C THR A 13 -32.84 12.02 5.31
N GLN A 14 -32.14 11.91 4.18
CA GLN A 14 -30.72 12.18 4.07
C GLN A 14 -30.44 12.89 2.75
N VAL A 15 -29.57 13.89 2.83
CA VAL A 15 -29.07 14.63 1.69
C VAL A 15 -27.57 14.37 1.59
N VAL A 16 -27.10 14.02 0.41
CA VAL A 16 -25.69 13.76 0.14
C VAL A 16 -25.16 14.80 -0.84
N THR A 17 -23.96 15.27 -0.58
CA THR A 17 -23.25 16.22 -1.45
C THR A 17 -22.04 15.51 -2.04
N ILE A 18 -21.99 15.41 -3.37
CA ILE A 18 -20.78 14.99 -4.07
C ILE A 18 -19.83 16.20 -4.09
N PRO A 19 -18.61 16.09 -3.53
CA PRO A 19 -17.64 17.19 -3.61
C PRO A 19 -17.29 17.50 -5.07
N THR A 20 -17.53 18.73 -5.50
CA THR A 20 -17.27 19.20 -6.86
C THR A 20 -16.48 20.51 -6.82
N SER A 21 -16.06 21.02 -7.99
CA SER A 21 -15.33 22.29 -8.09
C SER A 21 -16.25 23.47 -7.78
N ASP A 22 -15.76 24.43 -6.99
CA ASP A 22 -16.49 25.69 -6.73
C ASP A 22 -16.78 26.49 -8.01
N GLN A 23 -15.94 26.36 -9.04
CA GLN A 23 -16.11 27.06 -10.32
C GLN A 23 -17.12 26.35 -11.25
N PHE A 24 -17.28 25.04 -11.10
CA PHE A 24 -18.14 24.20 -11.95
C PHE A 24 -18.77 23.07 -11.11
N PRO A 25 -19.76 23.40 -10.25
CA PRO A 25 -20.25 22.45 -9.25
C PRO A 25 -21.26 21.45 -9.83
N SER A 26 -21.87 21.76 -10.98
CA SER A 26 -22.94 20.96 -11.56
C SER A 26 -22.41 19.73 -12.29
N LEU A 27 -22.88 18.56 -11.88
CA LEU A 27 -22.68 17.31 -12.61
C LEU A 27 -23.83 17.03 -13.56
N ASN A 28 -23.55 16.29 -14.62
CA ASN A 28 -24.62 15.63 -15.36
C ASN A 28 -25.31 14.59 -14.45
N LEU A 29 -26.61 14.38 -14.64
CA LEU A 29 -27.38 13.41 -13.85
C LEU A 29 -26.74 12.00 -13.88
N SER A 30 -26.28 11.54 -15.05
CA SER A 30 -25.66 10.21 -15.17
C SER A 30 -24.34 10.11 -14.39
N GLN A 31 -23.58 11.21 -14.31
CA GLN A 31 -22.33 11.28 -13.53
C GLN A 31 -22.63 11.22 -12.03
N ALA A 32 -23.62 11.98 -11.55
CA ALA A 32 -24.04 11.94 -10.16
C ALA A 32 -24.51 10.53 -9.76
N VAL A 33 -25.36 9.90 -10.58
CA VAL A 33 -25.83 8.52 -10.36
C VAL A 33 -24.67 7.53 -10.36
N GLN A 34 -23.72 7.67 -11.30
CA GLN A 34 -22.56 6.78 -11.39
C GLN A 34 -21.69 6.83 -10.12
N ILE A 35 -21.43 8.02 -9.58
CA ILE A 35 -20.62 8.19 -8.37
C ILE A 35 -21.32 7.54 -7.18
N ILE A 36 -22.60 7.86 -6.94
CA ILE A 36 -23.36 7.32 -5.81
C ILE A 36 -23.44 5.79 -5.87
N THR A 37 -23.77 5.22 -7.03
CA THR A 37 -23.90 3.77 -7.19
C THR A 37 -22.55 3.05 -7.06
N TYR A 38 -21.46 3.64 -7.53
CA TYR A 38 -20.11 3.11 -7.32
C TYR A 38 -19.74 3.10 -5.84
N THR A 39 -19.98 4.19 -5.11
CA THR A 39 -19.68 4.27 -3.67
C THR A 39 -20.49 3.25 -2.87
N LEU A 40 -21.76 3.06 -3.20
CA LEU A 40 -22.60 2.01 -2.59
C LEU A 40 -22.05 0.61 -2.89
N PHE A 41 -21.69 0.34 -4.16
CA PHE A 41 -21.12 -0.94 -4.56
C PHE A 41 -19.81 -1.24 -3.82
N ASP A 42 -18.91 -0.28 -3.73
CA ASP A 42 -17.64 -0.42 -3.00
C ASP A 42 -17.87 -0.69 -1.51
N THR A 43 -18.84 -0.01 -0.90
CA THR A 43 -19.18 -0.17 0.53
C THR A 43 -19.87 -1.51 0.84
N ILE A 44 -20.66 -2.04 -0.10
CA ILE A 44 -21.45 -3.28 0.09
C ILE A 44 -20.63 -4.54 -0.21
N LYS A 45 -19.51 -4.44 -0.94
CA LYS A 45 -18.66 -5.60 -1.27
C LYS A 45 -18.13 -6.30 -0.01
N THR A 46 -18.43 -7.59 0.10
CA THR A 46 -18.00 -8.51 1.17
C THR A 46 -16.91 -9.51 0.76
N TYR A 47 -16.35 -9.37 -0.43
CA TYR A 47 -15.25 -10.20 -0.93
C TYR A 47 -13.92 -9.46 -0.80
N PRO A 48 -12.78 -10.15 -0.60
CA PRO A 48 -11.53 -9.47 -0.32
C PRO A 48 -11.20 -8.56 -1.50
N VAL A 49 -11.22 -7.26 -1.21
CA VAL A 49 -10.73 -6.22 -2.11
C VAL A 49 -9.32 -6.64 -2.52
N GLU A 50 -9.04 -6.45 -3.81
CA GLU A 50 -7.72 -6.57 -4.43
C GLU A 50 -6.61 -6.28 -3.41
N ALA A 51 -5.61 -7.16 -3.37
CA ALA A 51 -4.36 -7.02 -2.62
C ALA A 51 -4.03 -5.55 -2.30
N ASN A 52 -4.43 -5.06 -1.11
CA ASN A 52 -4.20 -3.68 -0.72
C ASN A 52 -2.68 -3.45 -0.63
N PRO A 53 -2.08 -2.66 -1.54
CA PRO A 53 -0.65 -2.45 -1.51
C PRO A 53 -0.26 -1.73 -0.23
N VAL A 54 0.85 -2.13 0.35
CA VAL A 54 1.41 -1.43 1.50
C VAL A 54 1.90 -0.03 1.11
N THR A 55 1.90 0.88 2.08
CA THR A 55 2.36 2.25 1.86
C THR A 55 3.85 2.29 1.52
N GLN A 56 4.30 3.36 0.84
CA GLN A 56 5.72 3.55 0.57
C GLN A 56 6.57 3.53 1.85
N ALA A 57 6.09 4.14 2.94
CA ALA A 57 6.77 4.12 4.23
C ALA A 57 6.95 2.69 4.77
N ARG A 58 5.97 1.81 4.55
CA ARG A 58 6.06 0.39 4.91
C ARG A 58 7.09 -0.35 4.04
N CYS A 59 7.17 -0.01 2.74
CA CYS A 59 8.21 -0.50 1.83
C CYS A 59 9.62 -0.07 2.26
N GLU A 60 9.79 1.18 2.66
CA GLU A 60 11.06 1.71 3.18
C GLU A 60 11.51 0.97 4.44
N LYS A 61 10.58 0.75 5.38
CA LYS A 61 10.87 -0.03 6.59
C LYS A 61 11.32 -1.46 6.27
N ALA A 62 10.67 -2.11 5.31
CA ALA A 62 11.03 -3.47 4.90
C ALA A 62 12.38 -3.54 4.18
N ALA A 63 12.68 -2.55 3.33
CA ALA A 63 13.98 -2.45 2.67
C ALA A 63 15.09 -2.22 3.69
N LEU A 64 14.86 -1.38 4.71
CA LEU A 64 15.82 -1.15 5.79
C LEU A 64 16.08 -2.44 6.58
N ALA A 65 15.03 -3.12 7.03
CA ALA A 65 15.16 -4.39 7.76
C ALA A 65 15.88 -5.48 6.93
N SER A 66 15.63 -5.51 5.62
CA SER A 66 16.32 -6.41 4.70
C SER A 66 17.81 -6.09 4.58
N CYS A 67 18.16 -4.80 4.50
CA CYS A 67 19.56 -4.35 4.51
C CYS A 67 20.25 -4.64 5.85
N GLU A 68 19.60 -4.41 6.99
CA GLU A 68 20.15 -4.77 8.31
C GLU A 68 20.44 -6.27 8.43
N ALA A 69 19.54 -7.12 7.89
CA ALA A 69 19.76 -8.57 7.87
C ALA A 69 20.97 -8.97 6.99
N LEU A 70 21.13 -8.33 5.83
CA LEU A 70 22.27 -8.56 4.94
C LEU A 70 23.59 -8.04 5.53
N ASP A 71 23.54 -6.89 6.20
CA ASP A 71 24.70 -6.32 6.88
C ASP A 71 25.20 -7.22 8.01
N GLY A 72 24.28 -7.80 8.79
CA GLY A 72 24.58 -8.76 9.86
C GLY A 72 25.31 -10.03 9.41
N ILE A 73 25.39 -10.31 8.11
CA ILE A 73 26.19 -11.41 7.54
C ILE A 73 27.39 -10.95 6.71
N GLY A 74 27.75 -9.67 6.76
CA GLY A 74 28.87 -9.11 6.02
C GLY A 74 28.66 -9.10 4.51
N TYR A 75 27.41 -8.94 4.05
CA TYR A 75 27.10 -8.85 2.62
C TYR A 75 27.70 -7.59 1.99
N PHE A 76 27.68 -6.46 2.70
CA PHE A 76 28.21 -5.19 2.21
C PHE A 76 29.69 -5.06 2.55
N LYS A 77 30.51 -4.75 1.53
CA LYS A 77 31.94 -4.47 1.71
C LYS A 77 32.20 -2.97 1.82
N LEU A 78 31.31 -2.16 1.25
CA LEU A 78 31.41 -0.71 1.20
C LEU A 78 30.07 -0.07 1.58
N ALA A 79 30.11 1.02 2.34
CA ALA A 79 28.89 1.70 2.82
C ALA A 79 27.93 2.14 1.70
N GLN A 80 28.45 2.49 0.52
CA GLN A 80 27.64 2.86 -0.65
C GLN A 80 26.80 1.69 -1.20
N GLU A 81 27.26 0.44 -1.05
CA GLU A 81 26.54 -0.74 -1.52
C GLU A 81 25.24 -0.92 -0.73
N GLN A 82 25.30 -0.69 0.59
CA GLN A 82 24.13 -0.74 1.46
C GLN A 82 23.07 0.28 1.03
N LEU A 83 23.47 1.51 0.73
CA LEU A 83 22.57 2.56 0.27
C LEU A 83 21.92 2.23 -1.08
N TRP A 84 22.69 1.67 -2.03
CA TRP A 84 22.16 1.29 -3.34
C TRP A 84 21.21 0.09 -3.24
N THR A 85 21.54 -0.92 -2.45
CA THR A 85 20.67 -2.07 -2.20
C THR A 85 19.38 -1.66 -1.49
N PHE A 86 19.45 -0.75 -0.50
CA PHE A 86 18.27 -0.19 0.14
C PHE A 86 17.33 0.47 -0.87
N ARG A 87 17.87 1.36 -1.71
CA ARG A 87 17.09 2.05 -2.76
C ARG A 87 16.49 1.05 -3.74
N PHE A 88 17.27 0.07 -4.19
CA PHE A 88 16.81 -0.99 -5.09
C PHE A 88 15.64 -1.78 -4.49
N LEU A 89 15.78 -2.27 -3.25
CA LEU A 89 14.73 -3.06 -2.59
C LEU A 89 13.47 -2.23 -2.36
N ARG A 90 13.61 -0.99 -1.87
CA ARG A 90 12.48 -0.07 -1.71
C ARG A 90 11.73 0.10 -3.02
N ASP A 91 12.44 0.42 -4.11
CA ASP A 91 11.83 0.72 -5.40
C ASP A 91 11.17 -0.52 -6.02
N VAL A 92 11.76 -1.71 -5.81
CA VAL A 92 11.15 -2.99 -6.19
C VAL A 92 9.87 -3.25 -5.40
N PHE A 93 9.87 -3.08 -4.08
CA PHE A 93 8.70 -3.33 -3.24
C PHE A 93 7.55 -2.37 -3.57
N VAL A 94 7.86 -1.08 -3.79
CA VAL A 94 6.86 -0.07 -4.19
C VAL A 94 6.25 -0.42 -5.55
N ARG A 95 7.08 -0.76 -6.56
CA ARG A 95 6.56 -1.13 -7.89
C ARG A 95 5.78 -2.44 -7.89
N ALA A 96 6.13 -3.38 -7.01
CA ALA A 96 5.47 -4.68 -6.92
C ALA A 96 4.07 -4.60 -6.30
N GLY A 97 3.70 -3.50 -5.63
CA GLY A 97 2.37 -3.33 -5.04
C GLY A 97 2.03 -4.39 -3.99
N LEU A 98 3.03 -4.82 -3.21
CA LEU A 98 2.90 -5.95 -2.28
C LEU A 98 1.85 -5.68 -1.19
N THR A 99 1.09 -6.70 -0.84
CA THR A 99 0.27 -6.73 0.37
C THR A 99 1.12 -6.81 1.64
N GLU A 100 0.50 -6.56 2.79
CA GLU A 100 1.18 -6.67 4.08
C GLU A 100 1.71 -8.10 4.33
N SER A 101 1.00 -9.14 3.88
CA SER A 101 1.46 -10.52 4.05
C SER A 101 2.67 -10.86 3.18
N GLU A 102 2.70 -10.32 1.95
CA GLU A 102 3.81 -10.52 1.01
C GLU A 102 5.06 -9.76 1.46
N ILE A 103 4.94 -8.51 1.90
CA ILE A 103 6.10 -7.74 2.36
C ILE A 103 6.71 -8.33 3.63
N GLN A 104 5.88 -8.80 4.57
CA GLN A 104 6.36 -9.53 5.75
C GLN A 104 7.06 -10.83 5.37
N LYS A 105 6.56 -11.53 4.34
CA LYS A 105 7.21 -12.74 3.83
C LYS A 105 8.57 -12.41 3.24
N MET A 106 8.67 -11.29 2.52
CA MET A 106 9.93 -10.80 1.95
C MET A 106 10.95 -10.45 3.05
N GLU A 107 10.57 -9.69 4.07
CA GLU A 107 11.42 -9.41 5.24
C GLU A 107 11.93 -10.69 5.90
N LYS A 108 11.03 -11.68 6.09
CA LYS A 108 11.38 -12.98 6.66
C LYS A 108 12.38 -13.75 5.81
N VAL A 109 12.37 -13.61 4.48
CA VAL A 109 13.38 -14.24 3.61
C VAL A 109 14.76 -13.71 3.93
N PHE A 110 14.95 -12.38 4.00
CA PHE A 110 16.24 -11.77 4.34
C PHE A 110 16.69 -12.11 5.76
N VAL A 111 15.80 -12.01 6.75
CA VAL A 111 16.12 -12.34 8.15
C VAL A 111 16.45 -13.83 8.33
N LYS A 112 15.81 -14.74 7.58
CA LYS A 112 16.16 -16.17 7.63
C LYS A 112 17.50 -16.46 6.97
N MET A 113 17.80 -15.82 5.82
CA MET A 113 19.10 -15.97 5.17
C MET A 113 20.24 -15.56 6.10
N SER A 114 20.07 -14.48 6.86
CA SER A 114 21.10 -14.02 7.79
C SER A 114 21.36 -15.02 8.92
N ARG A 115 20.30 -15.63 9.45
CA ARG A 115 20.41 -16.64 10.53
C ARG A 115 21.02 -17.95 10.06
N ILE A 116 20.68 -18.44 8.86
CA ILE A 116 21.20 -19.72 8.36
C ILE A 116 22.72 -19.68 8.22
N LYS A 117 23.29 -18.56 7.77
CA LYS A 117 24.75 -18.42 7.68
C LYS A 117 25.43 -18.49 9.05
N ALA A 118 24.85 -17.84 10.07
CA ALA A 118 25.39 -17.88 11.43
C ALA A 118 25.45 -19.32 12.01
N PHE A 119 24.51 -20.19 11.65
CA PHE A 119 24.56 -21.60 12.07
C PHE A 119 25.62 -22.44 11.35
N LYS A 120 25.92 -22.13 10.07
CA LYS A 120 26.98 -22.84 9.34
C LYS A 120 28.37 -22.54 9.88
N GLU A 121 28.65 -21.29 10.23
CA GLU A 121 29.93 -20.91 10.84
C GLU A 121 30.16 -21.61 12.19
N SER A 122 29.10 -21.96 12.94
CA SER A 122 29.22 -22.71 14.20
C SER A 122 29.46 -24.22 14.06
N GLU A 123 29.16 -24.83 12.90
CA GLU A 123 29.44 -26.25 12.65
C GLU A 123 30.86 -26.46 12.07
N ASP A 124 31.42 -25.47 11.38
CA ASP A 124 32.77 -25.56 10.77
C ASP A 124 33.91 -25.27 11.77
N ASP A 125 33.60 -24.73 12.97
CA ASP A 125 34.56 -24.41 14.04
C ASP A 125 34.67 -25.49 15.16
N VAL A 126 34.14 -26.71 14.93
CA VAL A 126 34.22 -27.86 15.87
C VAL A 126 34.97 -29.05 15.27
#